data_AF-A0A4R2KI27-F1
#
_entry.id   AF-A0A4R2KI27-F1
#
_cell.length_a   1.000
_cell.length_b   1.000
_cell.length_c   1.000
_cell.angle_alpha   90.00
_cell.angle_beta   90.00
_cell.angle_gamma   90.00
#
_symmetry.space_group_name_H-M   'P 1'
#
loop_
_entity.id
_entity.type
_entity.pdbx_description
1 polymer ?
#
loop_
_entity_poly.entity_id
_entity_poly.type
_entity_poly.pdbx_seq_one_letter_code
_entity_poly.pdbx_strand_id
1 'polypeptide(L)'
;MPDFDEVLSNRETRALRHSRPYRNLRDAVDQCKEAGKDLLENTTASTHSKLLERSVVITFVTHVEVYFRDMLDAIFRQCAPDFFIPKLKNIHNIKYDIEDLIDIYKRQIHPLELVSSDASFQNTDKIDRVFSKFLGKSVWGEAIGLKIRIKDRPETAVCFEPEYLNSLKRIFSLRHELVHNPRQDFCLNAEVLKDIDSADGLLLAVDVVLCKMLTDHVDPELIKSDEVE
;
A
#
# COMPACT_ATOMS: atom_id res chain seq x y z
N MET A 1 3.35 -14.29 -19.20
CA MET A 1 4.80 -14.09 -19.07
C MET A 1 4.99 -12.93 -18.09
N PRO A 2 5.90 -13.03 -17.12
CA PRO A 2 6.21 -11.93 -16.22
C PRO A 2 6.69 -10.73 -17.04
N ASP A 3 6.20 -9.53 -16.72
CA ASP A 3 6.68 -8.31 -17.37
C ASP A 3 7.98 -7.85 -16.69
N PHE A 4 9.12 -8.30 -17.22
CA PHE A 4 10.43 -7.94 -16.67
C PHE A 4 10.79 -6.47 -16.88
N ASP A 5 10.18 -5.78 -17.85
CA ASP A 5 10.39 -4.35 -18.03
C ASP A 5 9.67 -3.58 -16.91
N GLU A 6 8.47 -4.03 -16.52
CA GLU A 6 7.75 -3.49 -15.36
C GLU A 6 8.54 -3.69 -14.05
N VAL A 7 9.20 -4.85 -13.88
CA VAL A 7 10.05 -5.11 -12.69
C VAL A 7 11.21 -4.12 -12.62
N LEU A 8 11.89 -3.85 -13.74
CA LEU A 8 12.99 -2.89 -13.78
C LEU A 8 12.52 -1.44 -13.55
N SER A 9 11.40 -1.04 -14.17
CA SER A 9 10.82 0.29 -13.93
C SER A 9 10.40 0.49 -12.47
N ASN A 10 9.84 -0.56 -11.85
CA ASN A 10 9.50 -0.55 -10.43
C ASN A 10 10.74 -0.42 -9.53
N ARG A 11 11.86 -1.06 -9.89
CA ARG A 11 13.15 -0.93 -9.19
C ARG A 11 13.65 0.51 -9.20
N GLU A 12 13.70 1.14 -10.38
CA GLU A 12 14.12 2.54 -10.52
C GLU A 12 13.22 3.49 -9.72
N THR A 13 11.91 3.31 -9.83
CA THR A 13 10.92 4.11 -9.09
C THR A 13 11.05 3.91 -7.58
N ARG A 14 11.42 2.71 -7.12
CA ARG A 14 11.66 2.43 -5.69
C ARG A 14 12.91 3.13 -5.16
N ALA A 15 13.97 3.23 -5.97
CA ALA A 15 15.20 3.90 -5.57
C ALA A 15 15.02 5.40 -5.27
N LEU A 16 13.99 6.03 -5.87
CA LEU A 16 13.69 7.45 -5.67
C LEU A 16 12.79 7.74 -4.45
N ARG A 17 12.24 6.70 -3.81
CA ARG A 17 11.27 6.84 -2.73
C ARG A 17 11.92 6.82 -1.35
N HIS A 18 11.24 7.37 -0.36
CA HIS A 18 11.70 7.33 1.02
C HIS A 18 11.71 5.89 1.55
N SER A 19 12.70 5.55 2.37
CA SER A 19 12.88 4.19 2.94
C SER A 19 11.71 3.73 3.82
N ARG A 20 11.02 4.68 4.49
CA ARG A 20 9.77 4.43 5.23
C ARG A 20 8.55 4.51 4.29
N PRO A 21 7.87 3.38 4.00
CA PRO A 21 6.74 3.35 3.05
C PRO A 21 5.61 4.32 3.40
N TYR A 22 5.25 4.41 4.68
CA TYR A 22 4.14 5.26 5.13
C TYR A 22 4.38 6.75 4.88
N ARG A 23 5.63 7.22 4.83
CA ARG A 23 5.93 8.62 4.50
C ARG A 23 5.54 8.94 3.06
N ASN A 24 5.89 8.05 2.12
CA ASN A 24 5.50 8.20 0.71
C ASN A 24 3.97 8.18 0.55
N LEU A 25 3.27 7.33 1.32
CA LEU A 25 1.81 7.29 1.34
C LEU A 25 1.22 8.60 1.88
N ARG A 26 1.69 9.07 3.05
CA ARG A 26 1.16 10.26 3.72
C ARG A 26 1.18 11.48 2.81
N ASP A 27 2.35 11.77 2.24
CA ASP A 27 2.56 12.95 1.39
C ASP A 27 1.61 12.94 0.18
N ALA A 28 1.34 11.76 -0.40
CA ALA A 28 0.45 11.63 -1.54
C ALA A 28 -1.04 11.64 -1.18
N VAL A 29 -1.40 11.04 -0.03
CA VAL A 29 -2.78 11.05 0.47
C VAL A 29 -3.20 12.46 0.86
N ASP A 30 -2.30 13.25 1.47
CA ASP A 30 -2.56 14.66 1.77
C ASP A 30 -2.86 15.46 0.49
N GLN A 31 -2.05 15.30 -0.56
CA GLN A 31 -2.31 15.94 -1.85
C GLN A 31 -3.65 15.53 -2.46
N CYS A 32 -4.04 14.26 -2.36
CA CYS A 32 -5.35 13.79 -2.84
C CYS A 32 -6.51 14.45 -2.07
N LYS A 33 -6.37 14.57 -0.75
CA LYS A 33 -7.38 15.17 0.13
C LYS A 33 -7.51 16.67 -0.11
N GLU A 34 -6.40 17.37 -0.25
CA GLU A 34 -6.39 18.81 -0.56
C GLU A 34 -7.00 19.07 -1.93
N ALA A 35 -6.53 18.38 -2.98
CA ALA A 35 -7.10 18.50 -4.32
C ALA A 35 -8.60 18.17 -4.34
N GLY A 36 -9.01 17.15 -3.59
CA GLY A 36 -10.41 16.79 -3.44
C GLY A 36 -11.26 17.88 -2.80
N LYS A 37 -10.77 18.52 -1.72
CA LYS A 37 -11.45 19.65 -1.07
C LYS A 37 -11.54 20.86 -2.00
N ASP A 38 -10.44 21.19 -2.67
CA ASP A 38 -10.40 22.30 -3.62
C ASP A 38 -11.42 22.13 -4.75
N LEU A 39 -11.62 20.90 -5.23
CA LEU A 39 -12.62 20.58 -6.26
C LEU A 39 -14.07 20.71 -5.74
N LEU A 40 -14.33 20.44 -4.46
CA LEU A 40 -15.65 20.62 -3.87
C LEU A 40 -15.96 22.10 -3.56
N GLU A 41 -14.94 22.86 -3.15
CA GLU A 41 -15.09 24.28 -2.80
C GLU A 41 -15.12 25.18 -4.04
N ASN A 42 -14.33 24.86 -5.07
CA ASN A 42 -14.30 25.63 -6.32
C ASN A 42 -15.29 25.07 -7.35
N THR A 43 -16.50 25.62 -7.34
CA THR A 43 -17.61 25.24 -8.24
C THR A 43 -17.46 25.75 -9.68
N THR A 44 -16.34 26.36 -10.03
CA THR A 44 -16.08 26.79 -11.41
C THR A 44 -15.94 25.54 -12.29
N ALA A 45 -16.99 25.26 -13.06
CA ALA A 45 -17.06 24.19 -14.05
C ALA A 45 -15.92 24.33 -15.08
N SER A 46 -14.75 23.80 -14.75
CA SER A 46 -13.64 23.67 -15.69
C SER A 46 -13.94 22.49 -16.61
N THR A 47 -13.50 22.59 -17.87
CA THR A 47 -13.61 21.53 -18.87
C THR A 47 -12.95 20.21 -18.43
N HIS A 48 -12.11 20.26 -17.38
CA HIS A 48 -11.34 19.15 -16.86
C HIS A 48 -11.79 18.66 -15.46
N SER A 49 -12.82 19.27 -14.86
CA SER A 49 -13.32 18.93 -13.52
C SER A 49 -13.53 17.43 -13.32
N LYS A 50 -14.32 16.78 -14.19
CA LYS A 50 -14.57 15.33 -14.13
C LYS A 50 -13.29 14.48 -14.23
N LEU A 51 -12.31 14.92 -15.02
CA LEU A 51 -11.02 14.20 -15.13
C LEU A 51 -10.24 14.31 -13.81
N LEU A 52 -10.21 15.50 -13.21
CA LEU A 52 -9.51 15.77 -11.96
C LEU A 52 -10.16 15.02 -10.78
N GLU A 53 -11.49 15.05 -10.69
CA GLU A 53 -12.26 14.32 -9.68
C GLU A 53 -11.97 12.82 -9.70
N ARG A 54 -11.95 12.22 -10.91
CA ARG A 54 -11.60 10.80 -11.08
C ARG A 54 -10.16 10.52 -10.68
N SER A 55 -9.26 11.45 -11.01
CA SER A 55 -7.84 11.35 -10.70
C SER A 55 -7.60 11.32 -9.19
N VAL A 56 -8.37 12.04 -8.37
CA VAL A 56 -8.26 11.98 -6.90
C VAL A 56 -8.42 10.55 -6.38
N VAL A 57 -9.48 9.86 -6.79
CA VAL A 57 -9.77 8.49 -6.31
C VAL A 57 -8.75 7.48 -6.86
N ILE A 58 -8.43 7.58 -8.15
CA ILE A 58 -7.49 6.66 -8.81
C ILE A 58 -6.09 6.81 -8.21
N THR A 59 -5.63 8.04 -8.03
CA THR A 59 -4.31 8.35 -7.46
C THR A 59 -4.25 7.89 -6.00
N PHE A 60 -5.27 8.18 -5.19
CA PHE A 60 -5.33 7.67 -3.81
C PHE A 60 -5.15 6.16 -3.75
N VAL A 61 -5.96 5.39 -4.49
CA VAL A 61 -5.87 3.92 -4.51
C VAL A 61 -4.50 3.44 -5.03
N THR A 62 -3.95 4.12 -6.04
CA THR A 62 -2.61 3.80 -6.55
C THR A 62 -1.55 3.93 -5.46
N HIS A 63 -1.61 4.98 -4.64
CA HIS A 63 -0.68 5.13 -3.51
C HIS A 63 -0.91 4.10 -2.41
N VAL A 64 -2.15 3.67 -2.16
CA VAL A 64 -2.42 2.54 -1.26
C VAL A 64 -1.78 1.24 -1.77
N GLU A 65 -1.93 0.93 -3.06
CA GLU A 65 -1.32 -0.26 -3.67
C GLU A 65 0.21 -0.22 -3.58
N VAL A 66 0.79 0.95 -3.86
CA VAL A 66 2.22 1.21 -3.78
C VAL A 66 2.74 1.04 -2.35
N TYR A 67 2.02 1.58 -1.35
CA TYR A 67 2.37 1.44 0.05
C TYR A 67 2.48 -0.03 0.47
N PHE A 68 1.48 -0.85 0.13
CA PHE A 68 1.53 -2.28 0.48
C PHE A 68 2.63 -3.03 -0.25
N ARG A 69 2.95 -2.65 -1.49
CA ARG A 69 4.08 -3.21 -2.23
C ARG A 69 5.42 -2.86 -1.57
N ASP A 70 5.59 -1.62 -1.17
CA ASP A 70 6.80 -1.16 -0.47
C ASP A 70 6.91 -1.78 0.92
N MET A 71 5.79 -2.01 1.60
CA MET A 71 5.77 -2.69 2.88
C MET A 71 6.16 -4.16 2.75
N LEU A 72 5.73 -4.84 1.68
CA LEU A 72 6.18 -6.20 1.37
C LEU A 72 7.69 -6.25 1.08
N ASP A 73 8.21 -5.28 0.33
CA ASP A 73 9.65 -5.14 0.09
C ASP A 73 10.42 -4.84 1.39
N ALA A 74 9.87 -4.02 2.28
CA ALA A 74 10.45 -3.76 3.59
C ALA A 74 10.58 -5.03 4.44
N ILE A 75 9.60 -5.93 4.40
CA ILE A 75 9.68 -7.25 5.06
C ILE A 75 10.88 -8.03 4.51
N PHE A 76 11.05 -8.06 3.20
CA PHE A 76 12.15 -8.79 2.55
C PHE A 76 13.53 -8.22 2.85
N ARG A 77 13.62 -6.91 3.09
CA ARG A 77 14.88 -6.22 3.36
C ARG A 77 15.25 -6.19 4.83
N GLN A 78 14.27 -6.16 5.73
CA GLN A 78 14.50 -5.91 7.15
C GLN A 78 14.35 -7.16 8.00
N CYS A 79 13.52 -8.12 7.61
CA CYS A 79 13.30 -9.31 8.43
C CYS A 79 14.31 -10.42 8.11
N ALA A 80 14.61 -11.26 9.10
CA ALA A 80 15.45 -12.43 8.89
C ALA A 80 14.88 -13.37 7.80
N PRO A 81 15.71 -13.95 6.92
CA PRO A 81 15.23 -14.84 5.84
C PRO A 81 14.34 -15.99 6.30
N ASP A 82 14.64 -16.59 7.46
CA ASP A 82 13.86 -17.69 8.03
C ASP A 82 12.42 -17.30 8.36
N PHE A 83 12.15 -16.01 8.58
CA PHE A 83 10.80 -15.51 8.84
C PHE A 83 9.93 -15.49 7.58
N PHE A 84 10.48 -15.09 6.43
CA PHE A 84 9.70 -14.86 5.21
C PHE A 84 9.85 -15.93 4.14
N ILE A 85 11.00 -16.59 4.00
CA ILE A 85 11.24 -17.63 2.96
C ILE A 85 10.15 -18.71 2.96
N PRO A 86 9.74 -19.29 4.11
CA PRO A 86 8.69 -20.32 4.14
C PRO A 86 7.33 -19.82 3.61
N LYS A 87 7.10 -18.51 3.65
CA LYS A 87 5.84 -17.85 3.26
C LYS A 87 5.80 -17.55 1.76
N LEU A 88 6.96 -17.41 1.10
CA LEU A 88 7.07 -17.00 -0.31
C LEU A 88 6.31 -17.92 -1.26
N LYS A 89 6.37 -19.24 -1.07
CA LYS A 89 5.66 -20.22 -1.93
C LYS A 89 4.15 -19.98 -1.98
N ASN A 90 3.58 -19.43 -0.92
CA ASN A 90 2.16 -19.14 -0.86
C ASN A 90 1.83 -17.76 -1.45
N ILE A 91 2.80 -16.85 -1.53
CA ILE A 91 2.66 -15.49 -2.05
C ILE A 91 2.89 -15.47 -3.55
N HIS A 92 3.88 -16.22 -4.02
CA HIS A 92 4.30 -16.28 -5.41
C HIS A 92 4.41 -17.74 -5.86
N ASN A 93 3.46 -18.15 -6.69
CA ASN A 93 3.30 -19.53 -7.17
C ASN A 93 3.59 -19.67 -8.68
N ILE A 94 4.15 -18.62 -9.30
CA ILE A 94 4.50 -18.60 -10.71
C ILE A 94 5.69 -19.54 -10.94
N LYS A 95 5.63 -20.25 -12.08
CA LYS A 95 6.74 -21.05 -12.59
C LYS A 95 7.39 -20.30 -13.74
N TYR A 96 8.71 -20.28 -13.74
CA TYR A 96 9.53 -19.67 -14.78
C TYR A 96 10.08 -20.77 -15.69
N ASP A 97 10.05 -20.56 -17.00
CA ASP A 97 10.72 -21.45 -17.94
C ASP A 97 12.21 -21.09 -18.08
N ILE A 98 12.93 -21.79 -18.95
CA ILE A 98 14.38 -21.56 -19.11
C ILE A 98 14.69 -20.19 -19.73
N GLU A 99 13.80 -19.66 -20.57
CA GLU A 99 13.99 -18.37 -21.23
C GLU A 99 13.81 -17.25 -20.20
N ASP A 100 12.76 -17.35 -19.37
CA ASP A 100 12.53 -16.47 -18.23
C ASP A 100 13.74 -16.43 -17.28
N LEU A 101 14.29 -17.60 -16.93
CA LEU A 101 15.44 -17.70 -16.02
C LEU A 101 16.71 -17.06 -16.61
N ILE A 102 16.94 -17.21 -17.92
CA ILE A 102 18.05 -16.56 -18.62
C ILE A 102 17.88 -15.04 -18.58
N ASP A 103 16.66 -14.53 -18.76
CA ASP A 103 16.40 -13.09 -18.75
C ASP A 103 16.50 -12.50 -17.33
N ILE A 104 16.00 -13.19 -16.31
CA ILE A 104 16.20 -12.84 -14.90
C ILE A 104 17.69 -12.71 -14.58
N TYR A 105 18.49 -13.68 -15.04
CA TYR A 105 19.94 -13.64 -14.85
C TYR A 105 20.60 -12.46 -15.58
N LYS A 106 20.31 -12.28 -16.88
CA LYS A 106 20.89 -11.18 -17.68
C LYS A 106 20.56 -9.80 -17.13
N ARG A 107 19.33 -9.62 -16.65
CA ARG A 107 18.82 -8.35 -16.11
C ARG A 107 19.13 -8.16 -14.61
N GLN A 108 19.79 -9.13 -13.98
CA GLN A 108 20.10 -9.15 -12.56
C GLN A 108 18.86 -8.90 -11.69
N ILE A 109 17.76 -9.59 -11.98
CA ILE A 109 16.51 -9.45 -11.23
C ILE A 109 16.60 -10.28 -9.95
N HIS A 110 16.49 -9.63 -8.80
CA HIS A 110 16.46 -10.33 -7.52
C HIS A 110 15.13 -11.09 -7.38
N PRO A 111 15.11 -12.36 -6.93
CA PRO A 111 13.87 -13.13 -6.84
C PRO A 111 12.77 -12.47 -6.01
N LEU A 112 13.13 -11.73 -4.95
CA LEU A 112 12.16 -11.00 -4.12
C LEU A 112 11.53 -9.79 -4.84
N GLU A 113 12.20 -9.23 -5.85
CA GLU A 113 11.59 -8.21 -6.70
C GLU A 113 10.44 -8.79 -7.50
N LEU A 114 10.62 -9.99 -8.07
CA LEU A 114 9.57 -10.71 -8.78
C LEU A 114 8.35 -10.97 -7.90
N VAL A 115 8.58 -11.40 -6.64
CA VAL A 115 7.50 -11.61 -5.66
C VAL A 115 6.76 -10.30 -5.37
N SER A 116 7.49 -9.19 -5.16
CA SER A 116 6.89 -7.89 -4.87
C SER A 116 6.12 -7.30 -6.06
N SER A 117 6.59 -7.52 -7.29
CA SER A 117 5.96 -7.01 -8.51
C SER A 117 4.71 -7.80 -8.88
N ASP A 118 4.70 -9.12 -8.67
CA ASP A 118 3.54 -9.98 -8.93
C ASP A 118 2.43 -9.83 -7.88
N ALA A 119 2.78 -9.39 -6.66
CA ALA A 119 1.81 -9.16 -5.60
C ALA A 119 0.80 -8.05 -5.96
N SER A 120 -0.47 -8.41 -6.05
CA SER A 120 -1.58 -7.50 -6.34
C SER A 120 -2.23 -7.01 -5.05
N PHE A 121 -2.34 -5.68 -4.88
CA PHE A 121 -2.97 -5.04 -3.71
C PHE A 121 -4.25 -4.25 -4.04
N GLN A 122 -4.91 -4.64 -5.14
CA GLN A 122 -6.06 -3.93 -5.71
C GLN A 122 -7.36 -4.03 -4.89
N ASN A 123 -7.38 -4.81 -3.81
CA ASN A 123 -8.52 -4.90 -2.91
C ASN A 123 -8.09 -5.39 -1.51
N THR A 124 -8.99 -5.20 -0.55
CA THR A 124 -8.74 -5.53 0.86
C THR A 124 -8.49 -7.02 1.13
N ASP A 125 -9.11 -7.93 0.36
CA ASP A 125 -8.95 -9.37 0.53
C ASP A 125 -7.56 -9.85 0.07
N LYS A 126 -7.06 -9.30 -1.04
CA LYS A 126 -5.71 -9.59 -1.55
C LYS A 126 -4.64 -9.08 -0.58
N ILE A 127 -4.83 -7.88 -0.03
CA ILE A 127 -3.95 -7.33 1.02
C ILE A 127 -3.94 -8.27 2.23
N ASP A 128 -5.11 -8.62 2.77
CA ASP A 128 -5.20 -9.52 3.94
C ASP A 128 -4.56 -10.87 3.66
N ARG A 129 -4.80 -11.46 2.49
CA ARG A 129 -4.21 -12.75 2.08
C ARG A 129 -2.69 -12.74 2.06
N VAL A 130 -2.06 -11.61 1.74
CA VAL A 130 -0.60 -11.47 1.76
C VAL A 130 -0.13 -11.26 3.19
N PHE A 131 -0.65 -10.25 3.89
CA PHE A 131 -0.13 -9.83 5.19
C PHE A 131 -0.48 -10.77 6.34
N SER A 132 -1.59 -11.51 6.23
CA SER A 132 -1.96 -12.53 7.23
C SER A 132 -0.97 -13.68 7.31
N LYS A 133 -0.20 -13.96 6.24
CA LYS A 133 0.89 -14.95 6.29
C LYS A 133 2.03 -14.50 7.19
N PHE A 134 2.28 -13.19 7.23
CA PHE A 134 3.32 -12.61 8.06
C PHE A 134 2.87 -12.54 9.52
N LEU A 135 1.64 -12.07 9.76
CA LEU A 135 1.07 -11.87 11.10
C LEU A 135 0.50 -13.14 11.75
N GLY A 136 0.18 -14.18 10.97
CA GLY A 136 -0.54 -15.37 11.44
C GLY A 136 -2.05 -15.16 11.66
N LYS A 137 -2.57 -13.98 11.34
CA LYS A 137 -3.96 -13.53 11.55
C LYS A 137 -4.28 -12.37 10.61
N SER A 138 -5.55 -12.00 10.51
CA SER A 138 -5.97 -10.91 9.60
C SER A 138 -5.30 -9.58 9.97
N VAL A 139 -4.75 -8.89 8.97
CA VAL A 139 -4.16 -7.55 9.15
C VAL A 139 -5.22 -6.53 9.55
N TRP A 140 -6.43 -6.67 9.00
CA TRP A 140 -7.57 -5.83 9.36
C TRP A 140 -8.05 -6.14 10.78
N GLY A 141 -8.05 -7.41 11.17
CA GLY A 141 -8.39 -7.82 12.53
C GLY A 141 -7.46 -7.23 13.60
N GLU A 142 -6.18 -7.04 13.25
CA GLU A 142 -5.20 -6.39 14.14
C GLU A 142 -5.31 -4.87 14.16
N ALA A 143 -5.69 -4.26 13.04
CA ALA A 143 -5.83 -2.81 12.94
C ALA A 143 -7.15 -2.31 13.57
N ILE A 144 -8.25 -3.05 13.40
CA ILE A 144 -9.55 -2.69 13.95
C ILE A 144 -9.53 -2.87 15.48
N GLY A 145 -10.03 -1.86 16.20
CA GLY A 145 -10.00 -1.80 17.66
C GLY A 145 -8.69 -1.27 18.23
N LEU A 146 -7.67 -1.05 17.39
CA LEU A 146 -6.44 -0.38 17.81
C LEU A 146 -6.77 1.05 18.26
N LYS A 147 -6.14 1.49 19.34
CA LYS A 147 -6.30 2.83 19.89
C LYS A 147 -5.00 3.58 19.83
N ILE A 148 -4.98 4.73 19.17
CA ILE A 148 -3.84 5.64 19.16
C ILE A 148 -4.21 6.96 19.82
N ARG A 149 -3.21 7.63 20.38
CA ARG A 149 -3.31 8.98 20.92
C ARG A 149 -1.98 9.69 20.76
N ILE A 150 -2.01 11.01 20.77
CA ILE A 150 -0.81 11.81 20.95
C ILE A 150 -0.31 11.59 22.38
N LYS A 151 1.01 11.39 22.51
CA LYS A 151 1.67 11.22 23.81
C LYS A 151 1.31 12.43 24.69
N ASP A 152 0.90 12.13 25.92
CA ASP A 152 0.47 13.12 26.92
C ASP A 152 -0.85 13.87 26.63
N ARG A 153 -1.61 13.45 25.61
CA ARG A 153 -2.94 14.01 25.26
C ARG A 153 -4.02 12.93 25.15
N PRO A 154 -4.55 12.40 26.27
CA PRO A 154 -5.54 11.31 26.25
C PRO A 154 -6.84 11.63 25.51
N GLU A 155 -7.22 12.91 25.43
CA GLU A 155 -8.37 13.41 24.69
C GLU A 155 -8.27 13.22 23.17
N THR A 156 -7.05 12.97 22.65
CA THR A 156 -6.81 12.69 21.23
C THR A 156 -6.95 11.20 20.89
N ALA A 157 -7.43 10.40 21.84
CA ALA A 157 -7.60 8.97 21.63
C ALA A 157 -8.64 8.70 20.54
N VAL A 158 -8.22 8.01 19.49
CA VAL A 158 -9.08 7.51 18.43
C VAL A 158 -9.01 5.99 18.41
N CYS A 159 -10.16 5.35 18.15
CA CYS A 159 -10.28 3.92 17.99
C CYS A 159 -10.63 3.63 16.53
N PHE A 160 -9.92 2.70 15.90
CA PHE A 160 -10.21 2.34 14.51
C PHE A 160 -11.41 1.40 14.46
N GLU A 161 -12.48 1.81 13.80
CA GLU A 161 -13.74 1.08 13.74
C GLU A 161 -13.85 0.25 12.45
N PRO A 162 -14.71 -0.80 12.41
CA PRO A 162 -14.95 -1.59 11.20
C PRO A 162 -15.35 -0.75 9.98
N GLU A 163 -15.98 0.41 10.19
CA GLU A 163 -16.40 1.29 9.11
C GLU A 163 -15.22 1.85 8.30
N TYR A 164 -14.05 1.98 8.91
CA TYR A 164 -12.85 2.44 8.21
C TYR A 164 -12.44 1.45 7.10
N LEU A 165 -12.60 0.14 7.36
CA LEU A 165 -12.39 -0.90 6.36
C LEU A 165 -13.47 -0.88 5.28
N ASN A 166 -14.72 -0.60 5.65
CA ASN A 166 -15.80 -0.48 4.68
C ASN A 166 -15.58 0.71 3.74
N SER A 167 -15.12 1.86 4.25
CA SER A 167 -14.69 3.00 3.44
C SER A 167 -13.59 2.62 2.45
N LEU A 168 -12.54 1.93 2.89
CA LEU A 168 -11.49 1.46 1.98
C LEU A 168 -12.03 0.50 0.90
N LYS A 169 -12.95 -0.41 1.26
CA LYS A 169 -13.61 -1.30 0.30
C LYS A 169 -14.41 -0.52 -0.74
N ARG A 170 -15.20 0.47 -0.33
CA ARG A 170 -15.96 1.34 -1.24
C ARG A 170 -15.04 2.10 -2.19
N ILE A 171 -13.91 2.61 -1.70
CA ILE A 171 -12.94 3.32 -2.53
C ILE A 171 -12.25 2.40 -3.56
N PHE A 172 -11.90 1.16 -3.19
CA PHE A 172 -11.40 0.18 -4.16
C PHE A 172 -12.44 -0.14 -5.25
N SER A 173 -13.70 -0.37 -4.86
CA SER A 173 -14.80 -0.59 -5.81
C SER A 173 -15.00 0.61 -6.73
N LEU A 174 -14.99 1.83 -6.18
CA LEU A 174 -15.12 3.05 -6.95
C LEU A 174 -13.98 3.20 -7.96
N ARG A 175 -12.71 3.01 -7.55
CA ARG A 175 -11.57 3.03 -8.49
C ARG A 175 -11.73 2.00 -9.59
N HIS A 176 -12.22 0.80 -9.28
CA HIS A 176 -12.46 -0.23 -10.30
C HIS A 176 -13.49 0.24 -11.33
N GLU A 177 -14.63 0.76 -10.87
CA GLU A 177 -15.66 1.34 -11.74
C GLU A 177 -15.11 2.48 -12.60
N LEU A 178 -14.37 3.42 -12.01
CA LEU A 178 -13.80 4.54 -12.74
C LEU A 178 -12.85 4.05 -13.83
N VAL A 179 -11.91 3.15 -13.53
CA VAL A 179 -10.93 2.69 -14.53
C VAL A 179 -11.58 1.92 -15.69
N HIS A 180 -12.61 1.10 -15.44
CA HIS A 180 -13.24 0.28 -16.47
C HIS A 180 -14.42 0.97 -17.19
N ASN A 181 -15.04 1.98 -16.58
CA ASN A 181 -16.14 2.74 -17.15
C ASN A 181 -15.76 4.22 -17.34
N PRO A 182 -14.94 4.56 -18.36
CA PRO A 182 -14.47 5.93 -18.57
C PRO A 182 -15.59 6.92 -18.94
N ARG A 183 -16.75 6.42 -19.39
CA ARG A 183 -17.93 7.23 -19.70
C ARG A 183 -18.91 7.39 -18.54
N GLN A 184 -18.67 6.73 -17.41
CA GLN A 184 -19.52 6.85 -16.23
C GLN A 184 -19.44 8.29 -15.70
N ASP A 185 -20.61 8.89 -15.50
CA ASP A 185 -20.70 10.20 -14.90
C ASP A 185 -20.39 10.06 -13.41
N PHE A 186 -19.21 10.53 -13.02
CA PHE A 186 -18.75 10.54 -11.64
C PHE A 186 -18.66 11.99 -11.20
N CYS A 187 -19.18 12.26 -10.01
CA CYS A 187 -18.99 13.53 -9.33
C CYS A 187 -18.38 13.25 -7.96
N LEU A 188 -17.21 13.82 -7.69
CA LEU A 188 -16.63 13.80 -6.35
C LEU A 188 -17.59 14.51 -5.39
N ASN A 189 -17.80 13.92 -4.21
CA ASN A 189 -18.66 14.49 -3.19
C ASN A 189 -18.02 14.32 -1.80
N ALA A 190 -18.65 14.93 -0.78
CA ALA A 190 -18.17 14.89 0.59
C ALA A 190 -18.11 13.47 1.18
N GLU A 191 -18.98 12.55 0.74
CA GLU A 191 -18.98 11.16 1.22
C GLU A 191 -17.75 10.41 0.71
N VAL A 192 -17.36 10.61 -0.55
CA VAL A 192 -16.14 10.03 -1.12
C VAL A 192 -14.90 10.54 -0.39
N LEU A 193 -14.83 11.84 -0.07
CA LEU A 193 -13.72 12.38 0.71
C LEU A 193 -13.69 11.84 2.14
N LYS A 194 -14.86 11.68 2.78
CA LYS A 194 -14.95 11.04 4.10
C LYS A 194 -14.47 9.59 4.06
N ASP A 195 -14.74 8.88 2.97
CA ASP A 195 -14.24 7.51 2.77
C ASP A 195 -12.73 7.48 2.58
N ILE A 196 -12.15 8.43 1.83
CA ILE A 196 -10.71 8.61 1.71
C ILE A 196 -10.09 8.89 3.08
N ASP A 197 -10.66 9.81 3.87
CA ASP A 197 -10.18 10.14 5.22
C ASP A 197 -10.23 8.95 6.18
N SER A 198 -11.30 8.16 6.11
CA SER A 198 -11.46 6.96 6.94
C SER A 198 -10.48 5.87 6.50
N ALA A 199 -10.30 5.68 5.20
CA ALA A 199 -9.32 4.75 4.65
C ALA A 199 -7.88 5.15 5.02
N ASP A 200 -7.54 6.43 4.94
CA ASP A 200 -6.25 7.00 5.40
C ASP A 200 -5.99 6.67 6.88
N GLY A 201 -6.99 6.89 7.75
CA GLY A 201 -6.92 6.48 9.15
C GLY A 201 -6.63 4.99 9.33
N LEU A 202 -7.30 4.11 8.57
CA LEU A 202 -7.03 2.67 8.63
C LEU A 202 -5.60 2.33 8.22
N LEU A 203 -5.07 2.99 7.20
CA LEU A 203 -3.71 2.76 6.72
C LEU A 203 -2.67 3.15 7.76
N LEU A 204 -2.92 4.19 8.57
CA LEU A 204 -2.11 4.50 9.75
C LEU A 204 -2.11 3.35 10.78
N ALA A 205 -3.29 2.81 11.10
CA ALA A 205 -3.41 1.70 12.04
C ALA A 205 -2.63 0.47 11.55
N VAL A 206 -2.74 0.19 10.25
CA VAL A 206 -2.00 -0.91 9.60
C VAL A 206 -0.49 -0.64 9.58
N ASP A 207 -0.04 0.59 9.36
CA ASP A 207 1.40 0.94 9.48
C ASP A 207 1.92 0.61 10.87
N VAL A 208 1.19 0.98 11.92
CA VAL A 208 1.58 0.65 13.30
C VAL A 208 1.71 -0.86 13.51
N VAL A 209 0.73 -1.64 13.03
CA VAL A 209 0.75 -3.11 13.14
C VAL A 209 1.94 -3.71 12.37
N LEU A 210 2.16 -3.28 11.13
CA LEU A 210 3.21 -3.84 10.27
C LEU A 210 4.60 -3.39 10.72
N CYS A 211 4.79 -2.15 11.14
CA CYS A 211 6.06 -1.68 11.73
C CYS A 211 6.41 -2.42 13.02
N LYS A 212 5.41 -2.73 13.86
CA LYS A 212 5.64 -3.57 15.03
C LYS A 212 6.12 -4.96 14.62
N MET A 213 5.46 -5.58 13.64
CA MET A 213 5.87 -6.89 13.11
C MET A 213 7.29 -6.86 12.52
N LEU A 214 7.64 -5.82 11.75
CA LEU A 214 8.99 -5.63 11.24
C LEU A 214 10.00 -5.60 12.39
N THR A 215 9.73 -4.77 13.42
CA THR A 215 10.60 -4.62 14.60
C THR A 215 10.79 -5.94 15.36
N ASP A 216 9.70 -6.70 15.54
CA ASP A 216 9.71 -7.98 16.26
C ASP A 216 10.46 -9.09 15.47
N HIS A 217 10.76 -8.88 14.17
CA HIS A 217 11.39 -9.87 13.28
C HIS A 217 12.61 -9.34 12.50
N VAL A 218 13.21 -8.22 12.93
CA VAL A 218 14.40 -7.64 12.28
C VAL A 218 15.52 -8.68 12.21
N ASP A 219 16.21 -8.70 11.07
CA ASP A 219 17.40 -9.52 10.87
C ASP A 219 18.51 -9.07 11.85
N PRO A 220 18.99 -9.94 12.74
CA PRO A 220 20.07 -9.61 13.66
C PRO A 220 21.37 -9.15 12.97
N GLU A 221 21.59 -9.50 11.70
CA GLU A 221 22.75 -9.03 10.93
C GLU A 221 22.69 -7.52 10.64
N LEU A 222 21.50 -6.95 10.48
CA LEU A 222 21.30 -5.51 10.24
C LEU A 222 21.49 -4.67 11.51
N ILE A 223 21.19 -5.23 12.68
CA ILE A 223 21.38 -4.54 13.96
C ILE A 223 22.88 -4.39 14.25
N LYS A 224 23.69 -5.38 13.86
CA LYS A 224 25.14 -5.37 14.07
C LYS A 224 25.87 -4.39 13.15
N SER A 225 25.33 -4.10 11.96
CA SER A 225 25.94 -3.11 11.06
C SER A 225 25.79 -1.67 11.56
N ASP A 226 24.72 -1.37 12.31
CA ASP A 226 24.46 -0.03 12.86
C ASP A 226 25.29 0.29 14.12
N GLU A 227 25.89 -0.72 14.77
CA GLU A 227 26.78 -0.53 15.94
C GLU A 227 28.26 -0.33 15.54
N VAL A 228 28.58 -0.39 14.24
CA VAL A 228 29.96 -0.31 13.72
C VAL A 228 30.22 0.99 12.92
N GLU A 229 29.24 1.89 12.82
CA GLU A 229 29.41 3.29 12.35
C GLU A 229 29.49 4.29 13.52
#